data_AF-A0A7Y2XCM1-F1
#
_entry.id   AF-A0A7Y2XCM1-F1
#
_cell.length_a   1.000
_cell.length_b   1.000
_cell.length_c   1.000
_cell.angle_alpha   90.00
_cell.angle_beta   90.00
_cell.angle_gamma   90.00
#
_symmetry.space_group_name_H-M   'P 1'
#
loop_
_entity.id
_entity.type
_entity.pdbx_description
1 polymer ?
#
loop_
_entity_poly.entity_id
_entity_poly.type
_entity_poly.pdbx_seq_one_letter_code
_entity_poly.pdbx_strand_id
1 'polypeptide(L)'
;MSFAQDGLPTNAEPGKCYAKCYIPDQWKTESESVLAKEASKKITVIPAKYKTITESVLKKEAGTSVRVIPAKYETRTEKVLVKEESKKIIVVSPAKYETRTETIQVKAPSTRIETIPAKYETKTETIQVEDATTKWVKQKDAMCQAANSEDCMVWCLVEVPAQFKTITKRVLVSPATTREINIPGANKTITKRVMVSPPVTREETIPAVYKTITKTVMVSPPKTEETSIPAQFQTVTKTVVDVPASTSETDIPATFKTVTKRVLVKAGGFSEYREVVCSKNVTNQLVRQVQRALLAKGYSVGPFGVDNVLGKDTRAALIKYQKDNGLPVGNLNVETLKHLKIAGY
;
A
#
# COMPACT_ATOMS: atom_id res chain seq x y z
N MET A 1 -21.47 -6.44 27.80
CA MET A 1 -22.00 -5.11 27.44
C MET A 1 -20.82 -4.24 27.01
N SER A 2 -20.68 -4.00 25.71
CA SER A 2 -19.71 -3.05 25.18
C SER A 2 -20.28 -1.66 25.45
N PHE A 3 -19.74 -0.94 26.45
CA PHE A 3 -19.95 0.49 26.52
C PHE A 3 -19.29 1.06 25.28
N ALA A 4 -20.06 1.36 24.24
CA ALA A 4 -19.60 2.14 23.12
C ALA A 4 -19.01 3.42 23.70
N GLN A 5 -17.69 3.56 23.62
CA GLN A 5 -16.98 4.77 23.99
C GLN A 5 -17.26 5.81 22.91
N ASP A 6 -18.51 6.29 22.87
CA ASP A 6 -18.97 7.26 21.90
C ASP A 6 -18.10 8.52 22.01
N GLY A 7 -17.29 8.74 20.96
CA GLY A 7 -16.49 9.94 20.80
C GLY A 7 -14.98 9.80 21.04
N LEU A 8 -14.44 8.63 21.40
CA LEU A 8 -12.97 8.44 21.41
C LEU A 8 -12.40 8.47 19.99
N PRO A 9 -11.15 8.94 19.81
CA PRO A 9 -10.54 9.07 18.49
C PRO A 9 -10.41 7.68 17.82
N THR A 10 -10.89 7.58 16.59
CA THR A 10 -10.92 6.33 15.81
C THR A 10 -9.55 5.93 15.27
N ASN A 11 -8.64 6.88 15.10
CA ASN A 11 -7.26 6.67 14.65
C ASN A 11 -6.26 6.93 15.80
N ALA A 12 -6.46 6.25 16.93
CA ALA A 12 -5.61 6.38 18.09
C ALA A 12 -4.43 5.41 18.04
N GLU A 13 -3.24 5.90 18.38
CA GLU A 13 -2.02 5.10 18.43
C GLU A 13 -1.80 4.51 19.83
N PRO A 14 -1.40 3.23 19.93
CA PRO A 14 -1.07 2.63 21.22
C PRO A 14 0.09 3.36 21.91
N GLY A 15 0.01 3.48 23.24
CA GLY A 15 0.96 4.21 24.06
C GLY A 15 0.74 5.73 24.10
N LYS A 16 -0.18 6.29 23.29
CA LYS A 16 -0.50 7.72 23.25
C LYS A 16 -1.68 8.07 24.15
N CYS A 17 -1.79 9.37 24.43
CA CYS A 17 -2.85 9.93 25.27
C CYS A 17 -3.57 11.04 24.52
N TYR A 18 -4.88 11.16 24.76
CA TYR A 18 -5.78 12.04 24.03
C TYR A 18 -6.69 12.78 25.00
N ALA A 19 -6.84 14.08 24.79
CA ALA A 19 -7.78 14.91 25.54
C ALA A 19 -8.63 15.73 24.56
N LYS A 20 -9.82 16.12 25.01
CA LYS A 20 -10.71 16.96 24.23
C LYS A 20 -10.20 18.40 24.30
N CYS A 21 -9.53 18.85 23.24
CA CYS A 21 -9.02 20.22 23.12
C CYS A 21 -10.00 21.09 22.32
N TYR A 22 -10.09 22.37 22.69
CA TYR A 22 -10.87 23.34 21.93
C TYR A 22 -10.08 23.78 20.70
N ILE A 23 -10.65 23.63 19.51
CA ILE A 23 -10.03 24.03 18.24
C ILE A 23 -10.51 25.45 17.89
N PRO A 24 -9.66 26.49 17.93
CA PRO A 24 -10.05 27.84 17.58
C PRO A 24 -10.18 28.01 16.06
N ASP A 25 -10.93 29.03 15.64
CA ASP A 25 -10.99 29.46 14.24
C ASP A 25 -9.61 29.88 13.73
N GLN A 26 -9.24 29.41 12.54
CA GLN A 26 -8.01 29.83 11.88
C GLN A 26 -8.31 30.92 10.84
N TRP A 27 -7.76 32.10 11.07
CA TRP A 27 -7.92 33.26 10.21
C TRP A 27 -6.63 33.52 9.43
N LYS A 28 -6.76 33.91 8.16
CA LYS A 28 -5.66 34.42 7.34
C LYS A 28 -5.99 35.83 6.91
N THR A 29 -4.98 36.70 6.98
CA THR A 29 -5.09 38.05 6.44
C THR A 29 -4.68 38.01 4.98
N GLU A 30 -5.60 38.38 4.10
CA GLU A 30 -5.35 38.54 2.68
C GLU A 30 -5.41 40.02 2.32
N SER A 31 -4.47 40.45 1.47
CA SER A 31 -4.39 41.81 0.97
C SER A 31 -4.75 41.82 -0.50
N GLU A 32 -5.77 42.59 -0.85
CA GLU A 32 -6.20 42.78 -2.23
C GLU A 32 -5.97 44.24 -2.65
N SER A 33 -5.34 44.45 -3.80
CA SER A 33 -5.19 45.76 -4.41
C SER A 33 -6.45 46.10 -5.18
N VAL A 34 -7.32 46.90 -4.58
CA VAL A 34 -8.54 47.38 -5.25
C VAL A 34 -8.26 48.65 -6.03
N LEU A 35 -8.84 48.75 -7.22
CA LEU A 35 -8.72 49.90 -8.12
C LEU A 35 -9.33 51.14 -7.46
N ALA A 36 -8.50 52.12 -7.11
CA ALA A 36 -8.96 53.35 -6.48
C ALA A 36 -9.29 54.45 -7.50
N LYS A 37 -8.60 54.43 -8.65
CA LYS A 37 -8.89 55.30 -9.79
C LYS A 37 -8.50 54.57 -11.07
N GLU A 38 -9.43 54.52 -12.01
CA GLU A 38 -9.24 53.87 -13.30
C GLU A 38 -8.17 54.60 -14.14
N ALA A 39 -7.46 53.84 -14.98
CA ALA A 39 -6.56 54.43 -15.95
C ALA A 39 -7.38 55.27 -16.94
N SER A 40 -6.91 56.47 -17.23
CA SER A 40 -7.61 57.38 -18.16
C SER A 40 -6.67 57.82 -19.26
N LYS A 41 -7.24 58.06 -20.44
CA LYS A 41 -6.48 58.42 -21.63
C LYS A 41 -6.71 59.88 -21.98
N LYS A 42 -5.62 60.62 -22.17
CA LYS A 42 -5.67 61.98 -22.70
C LYS A 42 -5.42 61.92 -24.21
N ILE A 43 -6.43 62.29 -25.00
CA ILE A 43 -6.41 62.21 -26.46
C ILE A 43 -6.03 63.59 -27.04
N THR A 44 -5.00 63.63 -27.88
CA THR A 44 -4.58 64.82 -28.65
C THR A 44 -4.65 64.51 -30.15
N VAL A 45 -5.36 65.32 -30.95
CA VAL A 45 -5.63 65.02 -32.37
C VAL A 45 -4.58 65.62 -33.32
N ILE A 46 -4.10 64.81 -34.28
CA ILE A 46 -3.17 65.15 -35.38
C ILE A 46 -3.91 64.91 -36.72
N PRO A 47 -3.90 65.82 -37.71
CA PRO A 47 -4.73 65.73 -38.93
C PRO A 47 -4.14 64.87 -40.08
N ALA A 48 -4.99 64.52 -41.07
CA ALA A 48 -4.74 63.54 -42.16
C ALA A 48 -4.10 64.09 -43.46
N LYS A 49 -3.52 63.19 -44.28
CA LYS A 49 -2.95 63.35 -45.64
C LYS A 49 -3.40 62.19 -46.57
N TYR A 50 -3.50 62.36 -47.90
CA TYR A 50 -4.16 61.41 -48.85
C TYR A 50 -3.34 61.06 -50.14
N LYS A 51 -3.50 59.83 -50.72
CA LYS A 51 -2.89 59.30 -51.97
C LYS A 51 -3.66 58.10 -52.61
N THR A 52 -3.59 57.89 -53.93
CA THR A 52 -4.40 56.92 -54.74
C THR A 52 -3.69 55.61 -55.11
N ILE A 53 -4.35 54.43 -55.05
CA ILE A 53 -3.79 53.07 -55.36
C ILE A 53 -4.82 52.11 -56.04
N THR A 54 -4.39 50.97 -56.62
CA THR A 54 -5.19 50.00 -57.43
C THR A 54 -5.13 48.53 -56.94
N GLU A 55 -6.20 47.72 -57.03
CA GLU A 55 -6.38 46.38 -56.40
C GLU A 55 -7.16 45.35 -57.28
N SER A 56 -6.92 44.01 -57.19
CA SER A 56 -7.68 42.93 -57.89
C SER A 56 -8.50 41.95 -57.05
N VAL A 57 -9.68 41.58 -57.56
CA VAL A 57 -10.75 40.78 -56.96
C VAL A 57 -11.02 39.45 -57.71
N LEU A 58 -11.30 38.37 -56.98
CA LEU A 58 -11.48 36.97 -57.41
C LEU A 58 -12.81 36.73 -58.14
N LYS A 59 -12.79 35.93 -59.20
CA LYS A 59 -13.92 35.59 -60.08
C LYS A 59 -14.43 34.14 -59.95
N LYS A 60 -13.62 33.15 -59.55
CA LYS A 60 -14.06 31.73 -59.43
C LYS A 60 -13.13 30.86 -58.56
N GLU A 61 -13.66 29.97 -57.73
CA GLU A 61 -12.94 29.08 -56.77
C GLU A 61 -12.72 27.61 -57.25
N ALA A 62 -12.01 26.81 -56.43
CA ALA A 62 -11.32 25.54 -56.71
C ALA A 62 -11.95 24.25 -56.08
N GLY A 63 -11.77 23.01 -56.59
CA GLY A 63 -12.38 21.72 -56.05
C GLY A 63 -11.64 20.36 -56.32
N THR A 64 -12.09 19.18 -55.77
CA THR A 64 -11.40 17.83 -55.69
C THR A 64 -12.24 16.50 -55.86
N SER A 65 -11.63 15.30 -56.17
CA SER A 65 -12.26 13.93 -56.35
C SER A 65 -11.37 12.68 -55.96
N VAL A 66 -11.92 11.47 -55.64
CA VAL A 66 -11.28 10.29 -54.90
C VAL A 66 -11.58 8.81 -55.37
N ARG A 67 -10.67 7.77 -55.23
CA ARG A 67 -10.86 6.29 -55.60
C ARG A 67 -10.09 5.19 -54.75
N VAL A 68 -10.62 3.95 -54.51
CA VAL A 68 -10.12 2.83 -53.61
C VAL A 68 -9.78 1.42 -54.28
N ILE A 69 -8.86 0.56 -53.74
CA ILE A 69 -8.36 -0.79 -54.24
C ILE A 69 -8.31 -1.93 -53.14
N PRO A 70 -8.64 -3.25 -53.35
CA PRO A 70 -8.77 -4.34 -52.31
C PRO A 70 -7.71 -5.51 -52.16
N ALA A 71 -7.97 -6.53 -51.28
CA ALA A 71 -7.08 -7.49 -50.52
C ALA A 71 -6.86 -8.97 -51.02
N LYS A 72 -5.85 -9.77 -50.52
CA LYS A 72 -5.42 -11.17 -51.00
C LYS A 72 -4.92 -12.24 -49.93
N TYR A 73 -4.92 -13.60 -50.18
CA TYR A 73 -4.66 -14.80 -49.27
C TYR A 73 -3.89 -16.08 -49.86
N GLU A 74 -3.30 -17.05 -49.06
CA GLU A 74 -2.45 -18.29 -49.41
C GLU A 74 -2.35 -19.54 -48.38
N THR A 75 -1.99 -20.82 -48.73
CA THR A 75 -2.04 -22.18 -47.96
C THR A 75 -0.73 -22.97 -47.57
N ARG A 76 -0.71 -23.90 -46.52
CA ARG A 76 0.43 -24.78 -46.01
C ARG A 76 0.10 -26.16 -45.27
N THR A 77 1.01 -27.16 -45.07
CA THR A 77 0.78 -28.61 -44.56
C THR A 77 1.60 -29.26 -43.39
N GLU A 78 1.09 -30.31 -42.69
CA GLU A 78 1.69 -31.11 -41.55
C GLU A 78 1.29 -32.64 -41.38
N LYS A 79 2.14 -33.58 -40.81
CA LYS A 79 1.99 -35.09 -40.71
C LYS A 79 1.64 -35.66 -39.30
N VAL A 80 0.81 -36.72 -39.23
CA VAL A 80 0.22 -37.41 -38.03
C VAL A 80 0.31 -38.96 -38.10
N LEU A 81 0.63 -39.64 -36.98
CA LEU A 81 0.81 -41.12 -36.82
C LEU A 81 -0.51 -41.90 -36.87
N VAL A 82 -0.53 -43.07 -37.51
CA VAL A 82 -1.75 -43.85 -37.80
C VAL A 82 -1.74 -45.26 -37.17
N LYS A 83 -0.59 -45.90 -36.90
CA LYS A 83 -0.59 -47.25 -36.29
C LYS A 83 0.74 -47.57 -35.60
N GLU A 84 0.71 -48.17 -34.40
CA GLU A 84 1.90 -48.45 -33.56
C GLU A 84 2.32 -49.94 -33.48
N GLU A 85 3.47 -50.23 -32.86
CA GLU A 85 4.18 -51.53 -32.91
C GLU A 85 3.69 -52.64 -31.95
N SER A 86 3.89 -53.94 -32.27
CA SER A 86 3.53 -55.09 -31.38
C SER A 86 4.43 -56.34 -31.49
N LYS A 87 4.41 -57.25 -30.49
CA LYS A 87 5.36 -58.41 -30.32
C LYS A 87 4.72 -59.80 -30.15
N LYS A 88 5.43 -60.89 -30.54
CA LYS A 88 4.99 -62.32 -30.42
C LYS A 88 6.05 -63.25 -29.78
N ILE A 89 5.68 -64.07 -28.78
CA ILE A 89 6.55 -64.96 -27.94
C ILE A 89 6.53 -66.45 -28.38
N ILE A 90 7.67 -67.17 -28.40
CA ILE A 90 7.83 -68.61 -28.75
C ILE A 90 8.67 -69.38 -27.71
N VAL A 91 8.27 -70.60 -27.29
CA VAL A 91 8.90 -71.46 -26.24
C VAL A 91 9.94 -72.45 -26.81
N VAL A 92 11.14 -72.54 -26.21
CA VAL A 92 12.36 -73.13 -26.80
C VAL A 92 12.89 -74.42 -26.13
N SER A 93 12.59 -74.77 -24.86
CA SER A 93 13.05 -76.06 -24.26
C SER A 93 12.32 -76.47 -22.97
N PRO A 94 12.12 -77.78 -22.65
CA PRO A 94 11.42 -78.25 -21.44
C PRO A 94 12.31 -78.42 -20.18
N ALA A 95 11.65 -78.66 -19.04
CA ALA A 95 12.23 -78.59 -17.70
C ALA A 95 13.04 -79.81 -17.21
N LYS A 96 14.06 -79.60 -16.35
CA LYS A 96 14.94 -80.63 -15.74
C LYS A 96 14.80 -80.72 -14.22
N TYR A 97 15.14 -81.87 -13.60
CA TYR A 97 15.00 -82.16 -12.15
C TYR A 97 16.27 -82.74 -11.52
N GLU A 98 16.53 -82.43 -10.23
CA GLU A 98 17.71 -82.83 -9.42
C GLU A 98 17.30 -83.22 -7.98
N THR A 99 18.08 -84.05 -7.27
CA THR A 99 17.85 -84.43 -5.87
C THR A 99 18.61 -83.55 -4.87
N ARG A 100 17.91 -83.01 -3.86
CA ARG A 100 18.47 -82.09 -2.85
C ARG A 100 18.25 -82.61 -1.43
N THR A 101 19.19 -82.35 -0.53
CA THR A 101 19.10 -82.65 0.92
C THR A 101 18.34 -81.53 1.65
N GLU A 102 17.48 -81.88 2.60
CA GLU A 102 16.51 -81.06 3.33
C GLU A 102 16.60 -81.35 4.85
N THR A 103 17.00 -80.38 5.66
CA THR A 103 17.07 -80.49 7.13
C THR A 103 15.70 -80.32 7.79
N ILE A 104 15.24 -81.34 8.52
CA ILE A 104 14.03 -81.37 9.37
C ILE A 104 14.39 -81.07 10.83
N GLN A 105 13.62 -80.18 11.47
CA GLN A 105 13.80 -79.76 12.86
C GLN A 105 13.32 -80.82 13.85
N VAL A 106 14.21 -81.23 14.76
CA VAL A 106 13.94 -82.23 15.82
C VAL A 106 13.53 -81.56 17.13
N LYS A 107 13.98 -80.32 17.35
CA LYS A 107 13.56 -79.49 18.48
C LYS A 107 13.25 -78.10 17.94
N ALA A 108 12.00 -77.67 18.06
CA ALA A 108 11.57 -76.37 17.57
C ALA A 108 12.33 -75.25 18.32
N PRO A 109 12.86 -74.25 17.62
CA PRO A 109 13.39 -73.06 18.28
C PRO A 109 12.26 -72.42 19.09
N SER A 110 12.54 -72.10 20.35
CA SER A 110 11.60 -71.35 21.19
C SER A 110 12.08 -69.91 21.33
N THR A 111 11.12 -68.99 21.43
CA THR A 111 11.39 -67.58 21.65
C THR A 111 10.99 -67.19 23.06
N ARG A 112 11.83 -66.41 23.73
CA ARG A 112 11.46 -65.71 24.96
C ARG A 112 11.34 -64.24 24.66
N ILE A 113 10.20 -63.67 25.02
CA ILE A 113 9.91 -62.25 24.83
C ILE A 113 10.41 -61.48 26.06
N GLU A 114 11.29 -60.50 25.83
CA GLU A 114 11.71 -59.52 26.84
C GLU A 114 11.11 -58.14 26.49
N THR A 115 10.41 -57.52 27.44
CA THR A 115 9.74 -56.23 27.24
C THR A 115 10.68 -55.07 27.56
N ILE A 116 10.97 -54.23 26.56
CA ILE A 116 11.72 -52.98 26.73
C ILE A 116 10.70 -51.86 27.00
N PRO A 117 10.79 -51.11 28.12
CA PRO A 117 9.80 -50.11 28.49
C PRO A 117 9.83 -48.90 27.56
N ALA A 118 8.67 -48.26 27.40
CA ALA A 118 8.51 -47.06 26.58
C ALA A 118 9.33 -45.88 27.12
N LYS A 119 10.01 -45.16 26.22
CA LYS A 119 10.76 -43.94 26.55
C LYS A 119 9.93 -42.71 26.21
N TYR A 120 9.82 -41.80 27.17
CA TYR A 120 9.13 -40.52 27.04
C TYR A 120 10.11 -39.37 27.12
N GLU A 121 9.82 -38.30 26.38
CA GLU A 121 10.52 -37.02 26.48
C GLU A 121 9.48 -35.93 26.77
N THR A 122 9.86 -34.97 27.59
CA THR A 122 9.00 -33.82 27.89
C THR A 122 9.35 -32.71 26.91
N LYS A 123 8.41 -32.38 26.02
CA LYS A 123 8.52 -31.21 25.16
C LYS A 123 7.69 -30.07 25.74
N THR A 124 8.29 -28.90 25.83
CA THR A 124 7.63 -27.65 26.21
C THR A 124 7.30 -26.87 24.96
N GLU A 125 6.05 -26.44 24.85
CA GLU A 125 5.57 -25.56 23.79
C GLU A 125 4.93 -24.33 24.42
N THR A 126 5.36 -23.14 24.01
CA THR A 126 4.76 -21.87 24.40
C THR A 126 3.63 -21.55 23.45
N ILE A 127 2.39 -21.56 23.95
CA ILE A 127 1.20 -21.26 23.16
C ILE A 127 0.68 -19.88 23.59
N GLN A 128 0.41 -19.04 22.60
CA GLN A 128 -0.25 -17.75 22.80
C GLN A 128 -1.72 -18.02 23.13
N VAL A 129 -2.13 -17.61 24.34
CA VAL A 129 -3.49 -17.83 24.84
C VAL A 129 -4.39 -16.65 24.50
N GLU A 130 -3.82 -15.45 24.57
CA GLU A 130 -4.49 -14.21 24.23
C GLU A 130 -3.56 -13.32 23.43
N ASP A 131 -4.09 -12.73 22.37
CA ASP A 131 -3.36 -11.78 21.53
C ASP A 131 -3.11 -10.47 22.29
N ALA A 132 -2.07 -9.74 21.87
CA ALA A 132 -1.88 -8.38 22.36
C ALA A 132 -3.08 -7.54 21.93
N THR A 133 -3.72 -6.87 22.90
CA THR A 133 -4.89 -6.02 22.65
C THR A 133 -4.61 -4.62 23.15
N THR A 134 -5.42 -3.66 22.73
CA THR A 134 -5.31 -2.27 23.20
C THR A 134 -6.52 -1.92 24.05
N LYS A 135 -6.30 -1.25 25.19
CA LYS A 135 -7.36 -0.83 26.10
C LYS A 135 -7.23 0.65 26.42
N TRP A 136 -8.35 1.36 26.34
CA TRP A 136 -8.47 2.73 26.80
C TRP A 136 -8.50 2.81 28.33
N VAL A 137 -7.59 3.57 28.91
CA VAL A 137 -7.52 3.87 30.34
C VAL A 137 -7.69 5.37 30.54
N LYS A 138 -8.67 5.77 31.34
CA LYS A 138 -8.91 7.17 31.72
C LYS A 138 -7.97 7.53 32.88
N GLN A 139 -7.13 8.54 32.71
CA GLN A 139 -6.13 8.97 33.69
C GLN A 139 -6.25 10.47 33.99
N LYS A 140 -5.81 10.91 35.17
CA LYS A 140 -5.75 12.33 35.53
C LYS A 140 -4.63 13.00 34.75
N ASP A 141 -4.92 14.13 34.11
CA ASP A 141 -3.91 14.93 33.40
C ASP A 141 -2.84 15.47 34.37
N ALA A 142 -1.58 15.51 33.95
CA ALA A 142 -0.50 16.06 34.77
C ALA A 142 -0.67 17.55 35.05
N MET A 143 -1.34 18.29 34.16
CA MET A 143 -1.63 19.70 34.39
C MET A 143 -2.83 19.89 35.35
N CYS A 144 -3.53 18.82 35.78
CA CYS A 144 -4.83 18.93 36.41
C CYS A 144 -4.81 19.44 37.86
N GLN A 145 -5.15 20.73 37.98
CA GLN A 145 -5.45 21.47 39.22
C GLN A 145 -6.63 20.94 40.06
N ALA A 146 -7.67 20.47 39.37
CA ALA A 146 -8.99 20.30 39.95
C ALA A 146 -9.06 19.06 40.86
N ALA A 147 -9.76 19.20 41.99
CA ALA A 147 -9.99 18.12 42.94
C ALA A 147 -10.89 17.03 42.34
N ASN A 148 -11.94 17.42 41.61
CA ASN A 148 -12.80 16.55 40.80
C ASN A 148 -13.31 17.35 39.60
N SER A 149 -12.82 17.06 38.40
CA SER A 149 -13.37 17.60 37.16
C SER A 149 -13.14 16.60 36.05
N GLU A 150 -14.23 16.07 35.48
CA GLU A 150 -14.20 15.14 34.37
C GLU A 150 -13.60 15.75 33.09
N ASP A 151 -13.57 17.09 33.01
CA ASP A 151 -12.98 17.87 31.91
C ASP A 151 -11.45 17.83 31.88
N CYS A 152 -10.83 17.23 32.89
CA CYS A 152 -9.40 17.25 33.13
C CYS A 152 -8.76 15.85 33.04
N MET A 153 -9.46 14.96 32.34
CA MET A 153 -9.11 13.56 32.20
C MET A 153 -8.58 13.30 30.80
N VAL A 154 -7.48 12.56 30.74
CA VAL A 154 -6.85 12.16 29.50
C VAL A 154 -7.13 10.67 29.27
N TRP A 155 -7.48 10.32 28.04
CA TRP A 155 -7.67 8.95 27.62
C TRP A 155 -6.39 8.42 27.02
N CYS A 156 -5.82 7.38 27.62
CA CYS A 156 -4.59 6.78 27.16
C CYS A 156 -4.88 5.40 26.59
N LEU A 157 -4.45 5.16 25.36
CA LEU A 157 -4.56 3.85 24.73
C LEU A 157 -3.35 3.03 25.19
N VAL A 158 -3.57 2.04 26.05
CA VAL A 158 -2.49 1.21 26.61
C VAL A 158 -2.48 -0.14 25.91
N GLU A 159 -1.29 -0.62 25.55
CA GLU A 159 -1.09 -1.98 25.05
C GLU A 159 -1.16 -2.96 26.22
N VAL A 160 -2.06 -3.94 26.08
CA VAL A 160 -2.12 -5.12 26.94
C VAL A 160 -1.31 -6.21 26.22
N PRO A 161 -0.17 -6.64 26.77
CA PRO A 161 0.72 -7.58 26.10
C PRO A 161 0.05 -8.94 25.93
N ALA A 162 0.41 -9.66 24.86
CA ALA A 162 -0.04 -11.02 24.61
C ALA A 162 0.32 -11.94 25.79
N GLN A 163 -0.61 -12.80 26.19
CA GLN A 163 -0.38 -13.75 27.26
C GLN A 163 0.05 -15.09 26.68
N PHE A 164 1.22 -15.57 27.11
CA PHE A 164 1.77 -16.86 26.71
C PHE A 164 1.67 -17.85 27.87
N LYS A 165 1.25 -19.08 27.56
CA LYS A 165 1.25 -20.19 28.51
C LYS A 165 2.14 -21.30 27.98
N THR A 166 3.08 -21.73 28.81
CA THR A 166 3.93 -22.89 28.51
C THR A 166 3.19 -24.16 28.89
N ILE A 167 2.94 -25.03 27.91
CA ILE A 167 2.36 -26.35 28.14
C ILE A 167 3.46 -27.40 28.01
N THR A 168 3.58 -28.25 29.04
CA THR A 168 4.46 -29.42 29.01
C THR A 168 3.68 -30.63 28.48
N LYS A 169 4.09 -31.18 27.34
CA LYS A 169 3.53 -32.42 26.80
C LYS A 169 4.58 -33.53 26.89
N ARG A 170 4.22 -34.64 27.54
CA ARG A 170 5.01 -35.88 27.45
C ARG A 170 4.71 -36.52 26.11
N VAL A 171 5.72 -36.58 25.25
CA VAL A 171 5.63 -37.22 23.94
C VAL A 171 6.30 -38.59 24.03
N LEU A 172 5.63 -39.61 23.51
CA LEU A 172 6.17 -40.95 23.38
C LEU A 172 7.26 -40.92 22.29
N VAL A 173 8.52 -41.07 22.69
CA VAL A 173 9.65 -41.06 21.76
C VAL A 173 9.92 -42.46 21.22
N SER A 174 9.77 -43.47 22.07
CA SER A 174 9.84 -44.87 21.67
C SER A 174 8.72 -45.64 22.36
N PRO A 175 7.83 -46.33 21.61
CA PRO A 175 6.87 -47.24 22.20
C PRO A 175 7.59 -48.38 22.93
N ALA A 176 6.89 -49.01 23.87
CA ALA A 176 7.40 -50.23 24.49
C ALA A 176 7.51 -51.30 23.40
N THR A 177 8.70 -51.88 23.26
CA THR A 177 8.97 -52.89 22.22
C THR A 177 9.41 -54.17 22.87
N THR A 178 8.97 -55.28 22.32
CA THR A 178 9.42 -56.60 22.71
C THR A 178 10.63 -56.99 21.87
N ARG A 179 11.66 -57.54 22.50
CA ARG A 179 12.75 -58.21 21.80
C ARG A 179 12.61 -59.70 22.01
N GLU A 180 12.60 -60.44 20.91
CA GLU A 180 12.62 -61.90 20.92
C GLU A 180 14.07 -62.40 20.99
N ILE A 181 14.37 -63.19 22.01
CA ILE A 181 15.63 -63.92 22.10
C ILE A 181 15.35 -65.31 21.54
N ASN A 182 15.98 -65.60 20.39
CA ASN A 182 15.86 -66.87 19.69
C ASN A 182 16.75 -67.93 20.35
N ILE A 183 16.13 -68.98 20.87
CA ILE A 183 16.83 -70.17 21.35
C ILE A 183 16.90 -71.15 20.17
N PRO A 184 18.10 -71.45 19.64
CA PRO A 184 18.24 -72.21 18.40
C PRO A 184 17.73 -73.66 18.57
N GLY A 185 16.93 -74.09 17.60
CA GLY A 185 16.46 -75.47 17.47
C GLY A 185 17.51 -76.39 16.86
N ALA A 186 17.34 -77.70 17.05
CA ALA A 186 18.23 -78.74 16.53
C ALA A 186 17.69 -79.34 15.23
N ASN A 187 18.54 -79.49 14.20
CA ASN A 187 18.16 -79.91 12.83
C ASN A 187 18.75 -81.29 12.46
N LYS A 188 18.04 -82.06 11.62
CA LYS A 188 18.44 -83.38 11.09
C LYS A 188 18.10 -83.52 9.60
N THR A 189 19.04 -83.93 8.74
CA THR A 189 18.91 -83.89 7.26
C THR A 189 18.28 -85.14 6.62
N ILE A 190 17.41 -84.96 5.61
CA ILE A 190 16.67 -85.97 4.82
C ILE A 190 16.62 -85.54 3.34
N THR A 191 16.57 -86.42 2.33
CA THR A 191 16.72 -86.05 0.90
C THR A 191 15.40 -86.05 0.10
N LYS A 192 15.20 -85.09 -0.81
CA LYS A 192 14.02 -84.94 -1.70
C LYS A 192 14.35 -84.43 -3.11
N ARG A 193 13.64 -84.90 -4.15
CA ARG A 193 13.86 -84.59 -5.58
C ARG A 193 13.02 -83.41 -6.08
N VAL A 194 13.64 -82.38 -6.68
CA VAL A 194 13.06 -81.08 -7.06
C VAL A 194 13.43 -80.67 -8.49
N MET A 195 12.53 -79.99 -9.21
CA MET A 195 12.72 -79.46 -10.56
C MET A 195 13.70 -78.26 -10.54
N VAL A 196 14.80 -78.32 -11.29
CA VAL A 196 15.88 -77.32 -11.26
C VAL A 196 15.99 -76.42 -12.48
N SER A 197 15.21 -76.65 -13.54
CA SER A 197 15.20 -75.73 -14.69
C SER A 197 13.81 -75.67 -15.32
N PRO A 198 13.13 -74.51 -15.38
CA PRO A 198 11.88 -74.32 -16.13
C PRO A 198 12.13 -73.97 -17.62
N PRO A 199 11.09 -74.00 -18.48
CA PRO A 199 11.22 -73.75 -19.93
C PRO A 199 11.41 -72.27 -20.32
N VAL A 200 12.22 -72.00 -21.35
CA VAL A 200 12.61 -70.65 -21.82
C VAL A 200 11.83 -70.24 -23.09
N THR A 201 11.54 -68.95 -23.29
CA THR A 201 10.81 -68.40 -24.47
C THR A 201 11.45 -67.10 -25.03
N ARG A 202 11.21 -66.72 -26.30
CA ARG A 202 11.74 -65.50 -26.98
C ARG A 202 10.70 -64.77 -27.85
N GLU A 203 10.77 -63.42 -27.98
CA GLU A 203 9.81 -62.56 -28.72
C GLU A 203 10.35 -61.79 -29.96
N GLU A 204 9.48 -61.42 -30.94
CA GLU A 204 9.75 -60.57 -32.14
C GLU A 204 8.73 -59.41 -32.36
N THR A 205 9.15 -58.22 -32.84
CA THR A 205 8.39 -56.93 -33.00
C THR A 205 8.03 -56.50 -34.45
N ILE A 206 6.92 -55.78 -34.66
CA ILE A 206 6.46 -55.18 -35.96
C ILE A 206 6.24 -53.64 -35.84
N PRO A 207 6.71 -52.76 -36.76
CA PRO A 207 6.75 -51.27 -36.60
C PRO A 207 5.55 -50.43 -37.12
N ALA A 208 5.55 -49.12 -36.79
CA ALA A 208 4.48 -48.10 -36.91
C ALA A 208 4.44 -47.22 -38.20
N VAL A 209 3.28 -46.59 -38.56
CA VAL A 209 3.03 -45.85 -39.86
C VAL A 209 2.30 -44.47 -39.69
N TYR A 210 2.58 -43.42 -40.50
CA TYR A 210 2.09 -41.98 -40.40
C TYR A 210 1.49 -41.35 -41.73
N LYS A 211 0.72 -40.20 -41.69
CA LYS A 211 0.05 -39.45 -42.82
C LYS A 211 -0.21 -37.90 -42.64
N THR A 212 -0.27 -37.04 -43.70
CA THR A 212 -0.25 -35.50 -43.73
C THR A 212 -1.54 -34.71 -44.14
N ILE A 213 -1.74 -33.42 -43.74
CA ILE A 213 -2.90 -32.48 -44.06
C ILE A 213 -2.54 -30.93 -44.19
N THR A 214 -3.29 -30.05 -44.95
CA THR A 214 -3.07 -28.60 -45.36
C THR A 214 -4.03 -27.48 -44.77
N LYS A 215 -3.68 -26.14 -44.69
CA LYS A 215 -4.53 -24.93 -44.30
C LYS A 215 -4.10 -23.51 -44.86
N THR A 216 -5.02 -22.53 -45.10
CA THR A 216 -4.87 -21.15 -45.75
C THR A 216 -4.96 -19.89 -44.83
N VAL A 217 -4.26 -18.76 -45.15
CA VAL A 217 -4.11 -17.47 -44.40
C VAL A 217 -3.99 -16.20 -45.31
N MET A 218 -4.46 -15.02 -44.87
CA MET A 218 -4.47 -13.69 -45.58
C MET A 218 -3.13 -12.96 -45.61
N VAL A 219 -2.82 -12.22 -46.68
CA VAL A 219 -1.53 -11.52 -46.85
C VAL A 219 -1.56 -10.01 -47.23
N SER A 220 -2.67 -9.33 -47.58
CA SER A 220 -2.66 -7.84 -47.81
C SER A 220 -4.05 -7.14 -47.88
N PRO A 221 -4.29 -5.90 -47.33
CA PRO A 221 -5.58 -5.14 -47.34
C PRO A 221 -5.68 -3.83 -48.23
N PRO A 222 -6.88 -3.16 -48.37
CA PRO A 222 -7.21 -2.08 -49.35
C PRO A 222 -6.72 -0.60 -49.13
N LYS A 223 -6.63 0.30 -50.17
CA LYS A 223 -6.23 1.77 -50.10
C LYS A 223 -6.85 2.76 -51.15
N THR A 224 -6.76 4.11 -50.94
CA THR A 224 -7.47 5.24 -51.68
C THR A 224 -6.62 6.51 -52.03
N GLU A 225 -6.91 7.29 -53.11
CA GLU A 225 -6.24 8.59 -53.53
C GLU A 225 -7.18 9.74 -54.07
N GLU A 226 -6.79 11.05 -53.97
CA GLU A 226 -7.54 12.29 -54.41
C GLU A 226 -6.79 13.34 -55.32
N THR A 227 -7.46 14.25 -56.08
CA THR A 227 -6.83 15.34 -56.94
C THR A 227 -7.65 16.66 -57.08
N SER A 228 -7.02 17.87 -57.16
CA SER A 228 -7.61 19.26 -57.07
C SER A 228 -7.49 20.22 -58.31
N ILE A 229 -8.33 21.27 -58.41
CA ILE A 229 -8.45 22.25 -59.54
C ILE A 229 -8.48 23.74 -59.05
N PRO A 230 -7.76 24.75 -59.60
CA PRO A 230 -7.58 26.14 -59.05
C PRO A 230 -8.42 27.33 -59.63
N ALA A 231 -8.28 28.55 -59.04
CA ALA A 231 -9.14 29.77 -59.11
C ALA A 231 -8.58 31.01 -59.91
N GLN A 232 -9.40 32.05 -60.27
CA GLN A 232 -9.04 33.22 -61.16
C GLN A 232 -9.49 34.66 -60.67
N PHE A 233 -8.85 35.81 -61.03
CA PHE A 233 -9.06 37.22 -60.49
C PHE A 233 -9.01 38.44 -61.53
N GLN A 234 -9.42 39.71 -61.19
CA GLN A 234 -9.43 41.00 -61.99
C GLN A 234 -9.26 42.34 -61.18
N THR A 235 -8.64 43.45 -61.68
CA THR A 235 -8.30 44.76 -60.97
C THR A 235 -9.23 46.02 -61.12
N VAL A 236 -9.26 46.94 -60.11
CA VAL A 236 -10.00 48.26 -59.97
C VAL A 236 -9.20 49.31 -59.14
N THR A 237 -9.40 50.65 -59.33
CA THR A 237 -8.62 51.75 -58.69
C THR A 237 -9.37 52.63 -57.66
N LYS A 238 -8.75 53.10 -56.55
CA LYS A 238 -9.38 53.93 -55.50
C LYS A 238 -8.43 54.96 -54.81
N THR A 239 -8.92 56.15 -54.48
CA THR A 239 -8.22 57.18 -53.68
C THR A 239 -8.23 56.83 -52.19
N VAL A 240 -7.06 56.81 -51.55
CA VAL A 240 -6.88 56.33 -50.18
C VAL A 240 -6.20 57.41 -49.32
N VAL A 241 -6.30 57.30 -48.00
CA VAL A 241 -5.63 58.20 -47.04
C VAL A 241 -4.17 57.74 -46.90
N ASP A 242 -3.19 58.62 -47.15
CA ASP A 242 -1.75 58.32 -47.09
C ASP A 242 -1.26 58.30 -45.63
N VAL A 243 -1.73 59.25 -44.83
CA VAL A 243 -1.53 59.28 -43.37
C VAL A 243 -2.83 59.77 -42.73
N PRO A 244 -3.64 58.92 -42.08
CA PRO A 244 -4.90 59.35 -41.48
C PRO A 244 -4.68 60.32 -40.31
N ALA A 245 -5.71 61.09 -39.98
CA ALA A 245 -5.70 61.93 -38.79
C ALA A 245 -5.53 60.99 -37.59
N SER A 246 -4.39 61.09 -36.91
CA SER A 246 -4.02 60.21 -35.82
C SER A 246 -4.22 60.93 -34.51
N THR A 247 -4.66 60.21 -33.50
CA THR A 247 -4.70 60.75 -32.14
C THR A 247 -3.51 60.22 -31.36
N SER A 248 -2.74 61.10 -30.74
CA SER A 248 -1.72 60.71 -29.76
C SER A 248 -2.39 60.57 -28.40
N GLU A 249 -2.27 59.38 -27.81
CA GLU A 249 -2.78 59.07 -26.47
C GLU A 249 -1.64 59.14 -25.45
N THR A 250 -1.88 59.76 -24.31
CA THR A 250 -0.99 59.65 -23.14
C THR A 250 -1.75 58.94 -22.03
N ASP A 251 -1.25 57.77 -21.63
CA ASP A 251 -1.86 56.92 -20.62
C ASP A 251 -1.53 57.43 -19.20
N ILE A 252 -2.57 57.73 -18.42
CA ILE A 252 -2.43 57.99 -16.98
C ILE A 252 -2.67 56.66 -16.27
N PRO A 253 -1.66 56.09 -15.57
CA PRO A 253 -1.79 54.78 -14.97
C PRO A 253 -2.82 54.77 -13.84
N ALA A 254 -3.51 53.63 -13.70
CA ALA A 254 -4.43 53.39 -12.62
C ALA A 254 -3.70 53.40 -11.26
N THR A 255 -4.34 53.97 -10.24
CA THR A 255 -3.83 53.93 -8.86
C THR A 255 -4.62 52.93 -8.04
N PHE A 256 -3.92 52.04 -7.32
CA PHE A 256 -4.52 51.00 -6.49
C PHE A 256 -4.39 51.34 -5.00
N LYS A 257 -5.37 50.91 -4.17
CA LYS A 257 -5.29 50.93 -2.71
C LYS A 257 -5.31 49.51 -2.19
N THR A 258 -4.49 49.22 -1.18
CA THR A 258 -4.47 47.90 -0.54
C THR A 258 -5.53 47.84 0.57
N VAL A 259 -6.48 46.92 0.46
CA VAL A 259 -7.45 46.63 1.51
C VAL A 259 -7.11 45.27 2.11
N THR A 260 -7.06 45.21 3.44
CA THR A 260 -6.82 43.96 4.18
C THR A 260 -8.14 43.36 4.62
N LYS A 261 -8.34 42.06 4.33
CA LYS A 261 -9.51 41.29 4.78
C LYS A 261 -9.05 40.08 5.57
N ARG A 262 -9.70 39.82 6.70
CA ARG A 262 -9.53 38.57 7.44
C ARG A 262 -10.49 37.52 6.88
N VAL A 263 -9.94 36.46 6.32
CA VAL A 263 -10.69 35.33 5.76
C VAL A 263 -10.57 34.15 6.72
N LEU A 264 -11.70 33.52 7.04
CA LEU A 264 -11.73 32.29 7.82
C LEU A 264 -11.21 31.15 6.94
N VAL A 265 -10.04 30.61 7.26
CA VAL A 265 -9.40 29.50 6.52
C VAL A 265 -9.97 28.16 6.98
N LYS A 266 -10.16 28.02 8.28
CA LYS A 266 -10.68 26.79 8.88
C LYS A 266 -11.61 27.16 10.02
N ALA A 267 -12.85 26.69 9.92
CA ALA A 267 -13.81 26.80 11.01
C ALA A 267 -13.28 25.99 12.21
N GLY A 268 -13.31 26.62 13.38
CA GLY A 268 -13.09 26.05 14.68
C GLY A 268 -14.37 26.22 15.52
N GLY A 269 -14.21 26.46 16.82
CA GLY A 269 -15.33 26.61 17.75
C GLY A 269 -15.86 25.30 18.32
N PHE A 270 -15.24 24.16 18.00
CA PHE A 270 -15.61 22.83 18.48
C PHE A 270 -14.49 22.20 19.31
N SER A 271 -14.87 21.20 20.09
CA SER A 271 -13.95 20.45 20.94
C SER A 271 -13.73 19.06 20.35
N GLU A 272 -12.48 18.73 20.03
CA GLU A 272 -12.07 17.48 19.36
C GLU A 272 -10.94 16.81 20.14
N TYR A 273 -10.82 15.49 20.06
CA TYR A 273 -9.70 14.77 20.64
C TYR A 273 -8.40 15.08 19.90
N ARG A 274 -7.38 15.49 20.66
CA ARG A 274 -6.02 15.73 20.17
C ARG A 274 -5.02 14.97 21.01
N GLU A 275 -3.91 14.58 20.37
CA GLU A 275 -2.81 13.92 21.05
C GLU A 275 -2.18 14.88 22.05
N VAL A 276 -2.10 14.43 23.30
CA VAL A 276 -1.51 15.14 24.42
C VAL A 276 -0.40 14.33 25.04
N VAL A 277 0.50 15.03 25.73
CA VAL A 277 1.57 14.37 26.47
C VAL A 277 0.93 13.54 27.58
N CYS A 278 1.24 12.24 27.59
CA CYS A 278 0.80 11.34 28.66
C CYS A 278 1.27 11.86 30.02
N SER A 279 0.46 11.74 31.07
CA SER A 279 0.84 12.23 32.41
C SER A 279 2.17 11.66 32.91
N LYS A 280 2.47 10.39 32.58
CA LYS A 280 3.76 9.72 32.88
C LYS A 280 4.97 10.35 32.16
N ASN A 281 4.75 11.05 31.05
CA ASN A 281 5.79 11.66 30.22
C ASN A 281 5.98 13.16 30.52
N VAL A 282 5.14 13.75 31.39
CA VAL A 282 5.30 15.14 31.86
C VAL A 282 6.34 15.18 32.98
N THR A 283 7.61 15.20 32.58
CA THR A 283 8.75 15.25 33.49
C THR A 283 9.14 16.69 33.86
N ASN A 284 9.84 16.88 34.98
CA ASN A 284 10.39 18.18 35.38
C ASN A 284 11.25 18.82 34.28
N GLN A 285 11.97 18.00 33.50
CA GLN A 285 12.76 18.47 32.36
C GLN A 285 11.86 19.00 31.23
N LEU A 286 10.78 18.30 30.90
CA LEU A 286 9.83 18.78 29.90
C LEU A 286 9.16 20.08 30.34
N VAL A 287 8.71 20.16 31.59
CA VAL A 287 8.10 21.38 32.15
C VAL A 287 9.06 22.56 32.07
N ARG A 288 10.34 22.35 32.42
CA ARG A 288 11.40 23.37 32.27
C ARG A 288 11.52 23.88 30.84
N GLN A 289 11.51 22.97 29.87
CA GLN A 289 11.61 23.32 28.44
C GLN A 289 10.39 24.12 27.98
N VAL A 290 9.18 23.70 28.37
CA VAL A 290 7.94 24.43 28.08
C VAL A 290 7.97 25.83 28.68
N GLN A 291 8.32 25.96 29.96
CA GLN A 291 8.40 27.26 30.63
C GLN A 291 9.41 28.20 29.97
N ARG A 292 10.60 27.70 29.62
CA ARG A 292 11.62 28.46 28.89
C ARG A 292 11.13 28.90 27.51
N ALA A 293 10.49 28.00 26.77
CA ALA A 293 9.98 28.30 25.43
C ALA A 293 8.85 29.34 25.47
N LEU A 294 7.95 29.24 26.44
CA LEU A 294 6.88 30.22 26.66
C LEU A 294 7.46 31.59 27.03
N LEU A 295 8.42 31.66 27.96
CA LEU A 295 9.10 32.90 28.32
C LEU A 295 9.84 33.52 27.15
N ALA A 296 10.56 32.72 26.35
CA ALA A 296 11.26 33.20 25.15
C ALA A 296 10.30 33.75 24.09
N LYS A 297 9.03 33.33 24.11
CA LYS A 297 7.95 33.84 23.26
C LYS A 297 7.19 35.01 23.90
N GLY A 298 7.60 35.49 25.08
CA GLY A 298 6.99 36.62 25.78
C GLY A 298 5.78 36.26 26.66
N TYR A 299 5.55 34.96 26.91
CA TYR A 299 4.45 34.51 27.76
C TYR A 299 4.96 34.30 29.19
N SER A 300 4.50 35.14 30.12
CA SER A 300 4.84 35.02 31.54
C SER A 300 4.28 33.74 32.14
N VAL A 301 5.14 32.94 32.78
CA VAL A 301 4.79 31.67 33.43
C VAL A 301 4.64 31.78 34.94
N GLY A 302 4.54 33.02 35.46
CA GLY A 302 4.42 33.32 36.88
C GLY A 302 5.67 33.96 37.48
N PRO A 303 5.61 34.39 38.75
CA PRO A 303 6.69 35.13 39.42
C PRO A 303 7.96 34.30 39.65
N PHE A 304 7.82 32.97 39.76
CA PHE A 304 8.94 32.06 39.98
C PHE A 304 9.67 31.67 38.68
N GLY A 305 9.17 32.10 37.52
CA GLY A 305 9.77 31.81 36.22
C GLY A 305 9.82 30.30 35.93
N VAL A 306 11.03 29.78 35.69
CA VAL A 306 11.25 28.38 35.32
C VAL A 306 11.47 27.53 36.57
N ASP A 307 10.39 27.20 37.27
CA ASP A 307 10.39 26.44 38.53
C ASP A 307 10.25 24.92 38.34
N ASN A 308 10.07 24.45 37.10
CA ASN A 308 9.79 23.04 36.73
C ASN A 308 8.44 22.51 37.23
N VAL A 309 7.56 23.40 37.70
CA VAL A 309 6.22 23.06 38.18
C VAL A 309 5.21 23.49 37.13
N LEU A 310 4.43 22.54 36.62
CA LEU A 310 3.38 22.81 35.66
C LEU A 310 2.12 23.33 36.39
N GLY A 311 2.27 24.48 37.05
CA GLY A 311 1.27 25.10 37.89
C GLY A 311 0.25 25.94 37.12
N LYS A 312 -0.63 26.62 37.86
CA LYS A 312 -1.69 27.48 37.32
C LYS A 312 -1.15 28.54 36.34
N ASP A 313 -0.04 29.19 36.69
CA ASP A 313 0.52 30.28 35.87
C ASP A 313 1.12 29.76 34.56
N THR A 314 1.92 28.69 34.62
CA THR A 314 2.45 28.04 33.41
C THR A 314 1.33 27.51 32.51
N ARG A 315 0.26 26.95 33.11
CA ARG A 315 -0.93 26.52 32.37
C ARG A 315 -1.65 27.70 31.70
N ALA A 316 -1.83 28.82 32.41
CA ALA A 316 -2.44 30.01 31.83
C ALA A 316 -1.61 30.56 30.67
N ALA A 317 -0.29 30.59 30.81
CA ALA A 317 0.65 30.96 29.76
C ALA A 317 0.54 30.04 28.54
N LEU A 318 0.47 28.72 28.76
CA LEU A 318 0.28 27.72 27.70
C LEU A 318 -1.04 27.92 26.95
N ILE A 319 -2.15 28.04 27.67
CA ILE A 319 -3.49 28.24 27.07
C ILE A 319 -3.51 29.54 26.27
N LYS A 320 -2.89 30.61 26.79
CA LYS A 320 -2.80 31.88 26.08
C LYS A 320 -1.96 31.73 24.80
N TYR A 321 -0.81 31.05 24.89
CA TYR A 321 0.02 30.75 23.74
C TYR A 321 -0.74 29.96 22.66
N GLN A 322 -1.49 28.93 23.07
CA GLN A 322 -2.30 28.12 22.16
C GLN A 322 -3.34 28.96 21.41
N LYS A 323 -4.07 29.82 22.14
CA LYS A 323 -5.07 30.74 21.55
C LYS A 323 -4.45 31.71 20.55
N ASP A 324 -3.37 32.36 20.94
CA ASP A 324 -2.72 33.39 20.12
C ASP A 324 -2.12 32.82 18.83
N ASN A 325 -1.78 31.52 18.82
CA ASN A 325 -1.17 30.83 17.69
C ASN A 325 -2.13 29.88 16.95
N GLY A 326 -3.43 29.88 17.27
CA GLY A 326 -4.42 29.04 16.59
C GLY A 326 -4.21 27.53 16.75
N LEU A 327 -3.62 27.12 17.88
CA LEU A 327 -3.34 25.73 18.25
C LEU A 327 -4.49 25.13 19.05
N PRO A 328 -4.58 23.79 19.19
CA PRO A 328 -5.55 23.17 20.08
C PRO A 328 -5.37 23.69 21.51
N VAL A 329 -6.44 24.22 22.09
CA VAL A 329 -6.43 24.91 23.38
C VAL A 329 -6.85 23.95 24.50
N GLY A 330 -6.05 23.90 25.56
CA GLY A 330 -6.34 23.12 26.76
C GLY A 330 -5.09 22.47 27.34
N ASN A 331 -4.99 21.14 27.21
CA ASN A 331 -3.87 20.36 27.71
C ASN A 331 -2.57 20.62 26.93
N LEU A 332 -1.44 20.16 27.47
CA LEU A 332 -0.16 20.14 26.79
C LEU A 332 -0.22 19.13 25.63
N ASN A 333 -0.53 19.64 24.45
CA ASN A 333 -0.63 18.84 23.22
C ASN A 333 0.67 18.83 22.41
N VAL A 334 0.83 17.78 21.62
CA VAL A 334 2.02 17.55 20.79
C VAL A 334 2.20 18.67 19.76
N GLU A 335 1.10 19.18 19.19
CA GLU A 335 1.14 20.32 18.26
C GLU A 335 1.75 21.58 18.91
N THR A 336 1.42 21.85 20.17
CA THR A 336 1.98 22.98 20.93
C THR A 336 3.46 22.78 21.19
N LEU A 337 3.90 21.57 21.54
CA LEU A 337 5.32 21.26 21.75
C LEU A 337 6.14 21.42 20.47
N LYS A 338 5.61 20.96 19.33
CA LYS A 338 6.20 21.18 17.99
C LYS A 338 6.31 22.67 17.67
N HIS A 339 5.26 23.45 17.93
CA HIS A 339 5.25 24.89 17.68
C HIS A 339 6.24 25.66 18.60
N LEU A 340 6.42 25.17 19.83
CA LEU A 340 7.44 25.65 20.78
C LEU A 340 8.86 25.14 20.47
N LYS A 341 9.04 24.27 19.47
CA LYS A 341 10.31 23.66 19.06
C LYS A 341 11.00 22.87 20.17
N ILE A 342 10.23 22.12 20.96
CA ILE A 342 10.75 21.28 22.03
C ILE A 342 11.15 19.92 21.44
N ALA A 343 12.42 19.52 21.61
CA ALA A 343 12.95 18.29 21.03
C ALA A 343 12.25 17.04 21.58
N GLY A 344 12.03 16.05 20.70
CA GLY A 344 11.38 14.78 21.03
C GLY A 344 9.86 14.76 20.82
N TYR A 345 9.27 15.83 20.28
CA TYR A 345 7.85 15.94 19.99
C TYR A 345 7.58 16.54 18.61
#